data_AF-A0A846E3X1-F1
#
_entry.id   AF-A0A846E3X1-F1
#
_cell.length_a   1.000
_cell.length_b   1.000
_cell.length_c   1.000
_cell.angle_alpha   90.00
_cell.angle_beta   90.00
_cell.angle_gamma   90.00
#
_symmetry.space_group_name_H-M   'P 1'
#
loop_
_entity.id
_entity.type
_entity.pdbx_description
1 polymer ?
#
loop_
_entity_poly.entity_id
_entity_poly.type
_entity_poly.pdbx_seq_one_letter_code
_entity_poly.pdbx_strand_id
1 'polypeptide(L)'
;RGGLGMSASVTWRGTQAETVISQLVEQLNAQIPQPPTARELMSSPVRTILPETTIKQAQRILLRYGHSGLSVVDETGKLIGMISRRDIDIALHHGFSHAPVKGYMSSNLKTISPETPLPTIESLMVTYDIGRLPVLENGQLVGIVTRTDVLRQLHQDKTQTSQRPQTSELPYCPLPQVMGQMLHERLTPQLWQVLTTASQAAQKRGWHLYLVGGAVRDLLLANPAKIIPLQDIDLVVDKAYPIPLKPLPTDAIKPLETSQKNTEPGAGVELARELQLQYPNVRLQIHGRFQTAALLWHKDPELGSLWIDIATARTEFYPYPAANPEVEASSIRQDLYRRDFTINALAIRLTDPRLGTLLDFFGGLQDLEKKVIRVLHANSFIEDPTRIYRAVRFAVRLGFKIESQTENYIRYALESGIYNRSVSSHHRTPALQTRLKGELKYILQENYWKPALQLLGHLGALRCIHPTLEFTKELWRQMRLVDRCLKRFQPPEESLEQAAIREPWQLLLEVLLAQL
;
A
#
# COMPACT_ATOMS: atom_id res chain seq x y z
N ARG A 1 -5.27 47.24 34.25
CA ARG A 1 -6.73 47.00 34.34
C ARG A 1 -7.09 45.96 33.29
N GLY A 2 -7.58 44.79 33.72
CA GLY A 2 -8.29 43.75 32.96
C GLY A 2 -7.67 43.24 31.65
N GLY A 3 -6.90 42.14 31.70
CA GLY A 3 -6.46 41.42 30.50
C GLY A 3 -7.15 40.05 30.40
N LEU A 4 -7.92 39.84 29.34
CA LEU A 4 -8.40 38.52 28.92
C LEU A 4 -7.18 37.63 28.61
N GLY A 5 -7.28 36.31 28.87
CA GLY A 5 -6.19 35.33 28.79
C GLY A 5 -5.51 35.10 27.42
N MET A 6 -5.72 36.00 26.45
CA MET A 6 -5.09 35.98 25.12
C MET A 6 -4.51 37.34 24.68
N SER A 7 -4.37 38.32 25.58
CA SER A 7 -3.73 39.61 25.24
C SER A 7 -2.30 39.69 25.77
N ALA A 8 -1.32 39.83 24.88
CA ALA A 8 0.07 40.16 25.21
C ALA A 8 0.36 41.61 24.77
N SER A 9 1.04 42.37 25.62
CA SER A 9 1.51 43.72 25.29
C SER A 9 3.01 43.84 25.56
N VAL A 10 3.77 44.25 24.56
CA VAL A 10 5.21 44.54 24.68
C VAL A 10 5.41 46.03 24.48
N THR A 11 6.18 46.66 25.36
CA THR A 11 6.55 48.07 25.26
C THR A 11 8.02 48.17 24.88
N TRP A 12 8.32 48.68 23.69
CA TRP A 12 9.67 48.79 23.16
C TRP A 12 10.13 50.26 23.14
N ARG A 13 11.37 50.54 23.53
CA ARG A 13 11.99 51.88 23.41
C ARG A 13 13.17 51.83 22.43
N GLY A 14 12.98 52.36 21.22
CA GLY A 14 13.95 52.37 20.13
C GLY A 14 13.50 53.24 18.96
N THR A 15 14.44 53.62 18.08
CA THR A 15 14.26 54.57 16.98
C THR A 15 13.43 54.01 15.81
N GLN A 16 12.41 54.80 15.43
CA GLN A 16 11.45 54.62 14.32
C GLN A 16 10.51 53.41 14.41
N ALA A 17 9.24 53.68 14.74
CA ALA A 17 8.19 52.67 14.90
C ALA A 17 7.88 51.90 13.61
N GLU A 18 8.05 52.52 12.44
CA GLU A 18 7.72 51.93 11.14
C GLU A 18 8.61 50.74 10.78
N THR A 19 9.90 50.81 11.10
CA THR A 19 10.87 49.72 10.86
C THR A 19 10.57 48.51 11.73
N VAL A 20 10.21 48.76 13.00
CA VAL A 20 9.86 47.70 13.95
C VAL A 20 8.55 47.01 13.55
N ILE A 21 7.53 47.78 13.14
CA ILE A 21 6.27 47.23 12.65
C ILE A 21 6.50 46.39 11.39
N SER A 22 7.31 46.88 10.44
CA SER A 22 7.61 46.15 9.21
C SER A 22 8.31 44.81 9.50
N GLN A 23 9.30 44.81 10.40
CA GLN A 23 10.00 43.59 10.82
C GLN A 23 9.07 42.61 11.56
N LEU A 24 8.16 43.11 12.40
CA LEU A 24 7.16 42.30 13.10
C LEU A 24 6.17 41.66 12.14
N VAL A 25 5.67 42.42 11.16
CA VAL A 25 4.76 41.91 10.13
C VAL A 25 5.47 40.87 9.26
N GLU A 26 6.74 41.09 8.90
CA GLU A 26 7.55 40.14 8.14
C GLU A 26 7.79 38.84 8.94
N GLN A 27 8.11 38.94 10.23
CA GLN A 27 8.29 37.79 11.12
C GLN A 27 6.97 37.05 11.41
N LEU A 28 5.85 37.77 11.56
CA LEU A 28 4.53 37.16 11.71
C LEU A 28 4.12 36.44 10.43
N ASN A 29 4.29 37.06 9.28
CA ASN A 29 4.00 36.44 7.98
C ASN A 29 4.89 35.21 7.72
N ALA A 30 6.14 35.23 8.16
CA ALA A 30 7.03 34.07 8.09
C ALA A 30 6.60 32.92 9.03
N GLN A 31 5.84 33.22 10.09
CA GLN A 31 5.31 32.23 11.03
C GLN A 31 3.92 31.69 10.65
N ILE A 32 3.22 32.32 9.68
CA ILE A 32 1.95 31.80 9.18
C ILE A 32 2.27 30.59 8.27
N PRO A 33 1.82 29.37 8.63
CA PRO A 33 2.04 28.21 7.78
C PRO A 33 1.33 28.43 6.44
N GLN A 34 2.09 28.31 5.34
CA GLN A 34 1.51 28.44 4.01
C GLN A 34 0.65 27.21 3.71
N PRO A 35 -0.53 27.38 3.09
CA PRO A 35 -1.35 26.27 2.71
C PRO A 35 -0.63 25.40 1.66
N PRO A 36 -0.81 24.08 1.69
CA PRO A 36 -0.18 23.18 0.73
C PRO A 36 -0.61 23.52 -0.70
N THR A 37 0.29 23.34 -1.66
CA THR A 37 0.06 23.64 -3.07
C THR A 37 -0.43 22.42 -3.85
N ALA A 38 -0.91 22.62 -5.08
CA ALA A 38 -1.30 21.54 -5.98
C ALA A 38 -0.16 20.54 -6.21
N ARG A 39 1.09 21.02 -6.27
CA ARG A 39 2.31 20.20 -6.41
C ARG A 39 2.44 19.18 -5.29
N GLU A 40 2.07 19.56 -4.07
CA GLU A 40 2.14 18.69 -2.89
C GLU A 40 0.95 17.72 -2.78
N LEU A 41 -0.18 18.05 -3.41
CA LEU A 41 -1.43 17.29 -3.32
C LEU A 41 -1.66 16.35 -4.50
N MET A 42 -1.09 16.66 -5.66
CA MET A 42 -1.42 15.99 -6.92
C MET A 42 -0.88 14.56 -6.99
N SER A 43 -1.65 13.70 -7.66
CA SER A 43 -1.16 12.39 -8.11
C SER A 43 -0.47 12.54 -9.47
N SER A 44 0.65 11.84 -9.66
CA SER A 44 1.45 11.85 -10.87
C SER A 44 2.31 10.60 -11.02
N PRO A 45 2.66 10.14 -12.24
CA PRO A 45 2.19 10.65 -13.55
C PRO A 45 0.70 10.42 -13.77
N VAL A 46 0.05 11.35 -14.49
CA VAL A 46 -1.38 11.22 -14.80
C VAL A 46 -1.56 10.18 -15.89
N ARG A 47 -2.47 9.24 -15.67
CA ARG A 47 -2.86 8.30 -16.71
C ARG A 47 -3.69 9.02 -17.77
N THR A 48 -3.20 8.99 -19.00
CA THR A 48 -3.86 9.63 -20.14
C THR A 48 -4.32 8.60 -21.18
N ILE A 49 -5.28 9.01 -21.99
CA ILE A 49 -5.78 8.25 -23.15
C ILE A 49 -5.93 9.17 -24.35
N LEU A 50 -5.93 8.58 -25.55
CA LEU A 50 -6.17 9.31 -26.80
C LEU A 50 -7.67 9.50 -27.06
N PRO A 51 -8.08 10.54 -27.81
CA PRO A 51 -9.49 10.81 -28.13
C PRO A 51 -10.19 9.67 -28.87
N GLU A 52 -9.44 8.90 -29.67
CA GLU A 52 -9.96 7.75 -30.44
C GLU A 52 -10.05 6.46 -29.61
N THR A 53 -9.56 6.46 -28.37
CA THR A 53 -9.68 5.30 -27.47
C THR A 53 -11.14 4.94 -27.31
N THR A 54 -11.49 3.66 -27.44
CA THR A 54 -12.89 3.22 -27.30
C THR A 54 -13.37 3.30 -25.85
N ILE A 55 -14.67 3.48 -25.62
CA ILE A 55 -15.29 3.46 -24.29
C ILE A 55 -14.95 2.16 -23.54
N LYS A 56 -14.98 1.00 -24.22
CA LYS A 56 -14.62 -0.29 -23.63
C LYS A 56 -13.16 -0.36 -23.17
N GLN A 57 -12.23 0.19 -23.96
CA GLN A 57 -10.83 0.28 -23.55
C GLN A 57 -10.65 1.25 -22.38
N ALA A 58 -11.29 2.41 -22.42
CA ALA A 58 -11.26 3.37 -21.32
C ALA A 58 -11.82 2.76 -20.02
N GLN A 59 -12.90 1.98 -20.09
CA GLN A 59 -13.45 1.23 -18.95
C GLN A 59 -12.42 0.24 -18.39
N ARG A 60 -11.76 -0.55 -19.26
CA ARG A 60 -10.71 -1.48 -18.84
C ARG A 60 -9.57 -0.75 -18.15
N ILE A 61 -9.17 0.43 -18.62
CA ILE A 61 -8.14 1.26 -17.99
C ILE A 61 -8.62 1.74 -16.62
N LEU A 62 -9.85 2.26 -16.50
CA LEU A 62 -10.40 2.67 -15.20
C LEU A 62 -10.42 1.53 -14.19
N LEU A 63 -10.86 0.34 -14.61
CA LEU A 63 -10.91 -0.85 -13.76
C LEU A 63 -9.50 -1.32 -13.37
N ARG A 64 -8.58 -1.40 -14.34
CA ARG A 64 -7.20 -1.84 -14.14
C ARG A 64 -6.46 -0.98 -13.12
N TYR A 65 -6.65 0.33 -13.16
CA TYR A 65 -5.91 1.28 -12.32
C TYR A 65 -6.72 1.83 -11.14
N GLY A 66 -7.95 1.34 -10.95
CA GLY A 66 -8.85 1.80 -9.88
C GLY A 66 -9.25 3.28 -9.99
N HIS A 67 -9.10 3.88 -11.16
CA HIS A 67 -9.39 5.29 -11.37
C HIS A 67 -10.89 5.55 -11.53
N SER A 68 -11.34 6.74 -11.14
CA SER A 68 -12.73 7.20 -11.36
C SER A 68 -12.87 8.10 -12.60
N GLY A 69 -11.75 8.35 -13.31
CA GLY A 69 -11.72 9.10 -14.55
C GLY A 69 -10.32 9.12 -15.18
N LEU A 70 -10.25 9.57 -16.42
CA LEU A 70 -9.03 9.67 -17.22
C LEU A 70 -8.93 11.04 -17.88
N SER A 71 -7.70 11.52 -18.00
CA SER A 71 -7.38 12.70 -18.81
C SER A 71 -7.21 12.29 -20.26
N VAL A 72 -7.80 13.04 -21.18
CA VAL A 72 -7.70 12.82 -22.62
C VAL A 72 -6.71 13.82 -23.19
N VAL A 73 -5.67 13.31 -23.84
CA VAL A 73 -4.62 14.12 -24.47
C VAL A 73 -4.56 13.85 -25.97
N ASP A 74 -4.11 14.83 -26.74
CA ASP A 74 -3.78 14.64 -28.15
C ASP A 74 -2.44 13.91 -28.34
N GLU A 75 -2.05 13.68 -29.60
CA GLU A 75 -0.78 13.02 -29.96
C GLU A 75 0.46 13.79 -29.48
N THR A 76 0.33 15.09 -29.19
CA THR A 76 1.40 15.94 -28.68
C THR A 76 1.48 15.95 -27.15
N GLY A 77 0.56 15.25 -26.47
CA GLY A 77 0.46 15.20 -25.01
C GLY A 77 -0.29 16.39 -24.40
N LYS A 78 -0.94 17.24 -25.21
CA LYS A 78 -1.73 18.37 -24.73
C LYS A 78 -3.09 17.89 -24.27
N LEU A 79 -3.53 18.40 -23.12
CA LEU A 79 -4.83 18.07 -22.54
C LEU A 79 -5.98 18.66 -23.39
N ILE A 80 -6.88 17.79 -23.86
CA ILE A 80 -8.03 18.16 -24.72
C ILE A 80 -9.39 17.80 -24.10
N GLY A 81 -9.41 16.89 -23.12
CA GLY A 81 -10.64 16.51 -22.45
C GLY A 81 -10.42 15.70 -21.19
N MET A 82 -11.52 15.35 -20.52
CA MET A 82 -11.54 14.40 -19.42
C MET A 82 -12.79 13.54 -19.51
N ILE A 83 -12.67 12.26 -19.18
CA ILE A 83 -13.81 11.34 -19.12
C ILE A 83 -13.91 10.73 -17.72
N SER A 84 -15.11 10.71 -17.14
CA SER A 84 -15.41 10.09 -15.85
C SER A 84 -15.95 8.68 -16.01
N ARG A 85 -15.89 7.91 -14.91
CA ARG A 85 -16.54 6.60 -14.82
C ARG A 85 -18.04 6.72 -15.14
N ARG A 86 -18.68 7.78 -14.67
CA ARG A 86 -20.10 8.06 -14.96
C ARG A 86 -20.36 8.19 -16.46
N ASP A 87 -19.53 8.94 -17.17
CA ASP A 87 -19.68 9.14 -18.62
C ASP A 87 -19.52 7.82 -19.38
N ILE A 88 -18.55 7.00 -18.96
CA ILE A 88 -18.32 5.65 -19.51
C ILE A 88 -19.51 4.73 -19.22
N ASP A 89 -20.02 4.72 -17.99
CA ASP A 89 -21.14 3.86 -17.60
C ASP A 89 -22.41 4.23 -18.38
N ILE A 90 -22.67 5.53 -18.60
CA ILE A 90 -23.77 6.01 -19.46
C ILE A 90 -23.59 5.49 -20.89
N ALA A 91 -22.40 5.67 -21.47
CA ALA A 91 -22.12 5.21 -22.83
C ALA A 91 -22.31 3.68 -22.97
N LEU A 92 -21.85 2.90 -22.00
CA LEU A 92 -21.99 1.44 -21.98
C LEU A 92 -23.43 0.98 -21.80
N HIS A 93 -24.21 1.66 -20.95
CA HIS A 93 -25.62 1.37 -20.75
C HIS A 93 -26.42 1.50 -22.06
N HIS A 94 -26.04 2.45 -22.91
CA HIS A 94 -26.62 2.64 -24.24
C HIS A 94 -25.96 1.82 -25.36
N GLY A 95 -25.05 0.89 -25.03
CA GLY A 95 -24.42 -0.01 -26.00
C GLY A 95 -23.24 0.58 -26.78
N PHE A 96 -22.77 1.77 -26.46
CA PHE A 96 -21.70 2.48 -27.18
C PHE A 96 -20.29 2.07 -26.77
N SER A 97 -20.08 0.77 -26.51
CA SER A 97 -18.79 0.23 -26.08
C SER A 97 -17.64 0.46 -27.09
N HIS A 98 -17.98 0.54 -28.38
CA HIS A 98 -17.04 0.75 -29.49
C HIS A 98 -16.83 2.24 -29.84
N ALA A 99 -17.67 3.14 -29.31
CA ALA A 99 -17.58 4.56 -29.64
C ALA A 99 -16.28 5.17 -29.09
N PRO A 100 -15.72 6.21 -29.74
CA PRO A 100 -14.53 6.88 -29.27
C PRO A 100 -14.84 7.79 -28.08
N VAL A 101 -13.87 7.90 -27.15
CA VAL A 101 -13.98 8.71 -25.94
C VAL A 101 -14.25 10.18 -26.23
N LYS A 102 -13.74 10.73 -27.34
CA LYS A 102 -14.00 12.13 -27.73
C LYS A 102 -15.48 12.51 -27.83
N GLY A 103 -16.36 11.53 -28.08
CA GLY A 103 -17.80 11.76 -28.15
C GLY A 103 -18.51 11.87 -26.79
N TYR A 104 -17.84 11.47 -25.71
CA TYR A 104 -18.41 11.42 -24.35
C TYR A 104 -17.59 12.18 -23.31
N MET A 105 -16.38 12.61 -23.65
CA MET A 105 -15.52 13.38 -22.76
C MET A 105 -16.03 14.82 -22.59
N SER A 106 -15.76 15.41 -21.43
CA SER A 106 -15.90 16.86 -21.23
C SER A 106 -14.67 17.58 -21.81
N SER A 107 -14.91 18.59 -22.65
CA SER A 107 -13.88 19.45 -23.26
C SER A 107 -13.72 20.80 -22.55
N ASN A 108 -14.70 21.22 -21.75
CA ASN A 108 -14.62 22.46 -20.97
C ASN A 108 -13.86 22.20 -19.66
N LEU A 109 -12.54 22.29 -19.73
CA LEU A 109 -11.67 21.92 -18.64
C LEU A 109 -11.29 23.13 -17.78
N LYS A 110 -11.42 22.98 -16.47
CA LYS A 110 -10.75 23.85 -15.50
C LYS A 110 -9.44 23.19 -15.08
N THR A 111 -8.36 23.94 -15.14
CA THR A 111 -7.02 23.48 -14.82
C THR A 111 -6.36 24.40 -13.80
N ILE A 112 -5.37 23.88 -13.09
CA ILE A 112 -4.60 24.63 -12.08
C ILE A 112 -3.10 24.53 -12.38
N SER A 113 -2.29 25.41 -11.79
CA SER A 113 -0.82 25.31 -11.83
C SER A 113 -0.28 24.53 -10.62
N PRO A 114 0.96 24.00 -10.68
CA PRO A 114 1.58 23.32 -9.53
C PRO A 114 1.58 24.17 -8.26
N GLU A 115 1.68 25.50 -8.39
CA GLU A 115 1.81 26.39 -7.24
C GLU A 115 0.45 26.93 -6.74
N THR A 116 -0.65 26.44 -7.31
CA THR A 116 -2.00 26.83 -6.88
C THR A 116 -2.23 26.33 -5.45
N PRO A 117 -2.58 27.20 -4.49
CA PRO A 117 -2.75 26.80 -3.09
C PRO A 117 -4.09 26.11 -2.83
N LEU A 118 -4.14 25.25 -1.82
CA LEU A 118 -5.31 24.43 -1.44
C LEU A 118 -6.64 25.21 -1.34
N PRO A 119 -6.74 26.39 -0.70
CA PRO A 119 -8.00 27.13 -0.62
C PRO A 119 -8.56 27.51 -2.00
N THR A 120 -7.69 27.82 -2.96
CA THR A 120 -8.08 28.10 -4.34
C THR A 120 -8.58 26.84 -5.04
N ILE A 121 -7.91 25.70 -4.82
CA ILE A 121 -8.33 24.40 -5.35
C ILE A 121 -9.73 24.04 -4.83
N GLU A 122 -9.96 24.19 -3.53
CA GLU A 122 -11.26 23.97 -2.88
C GLU A 122 -12.36 24.83 -3.48
N SER A 123 -12.11 26.13 -3.58
CA SER A 123 -13.05 27.08 -4.16
C SER A 123 -13.43 26.70 -5.60
N LEU A 124 -12.45 26.30 -6.43
CA LEU A 124 -12.72 25.82 -7.79
C LEU A 124 -13.56 24.54 -7.80
N MET A 125 -13.25 23.56 -6.93
CA MET A 125 -13.98 22.29 -6.87
C MET A 125 -15.43 22.46 -6.42
N VAL A 126 -15.68 23.37 -5.47
CA VAL A 126 -17.03 23.67 -4.96
C VAL A 126 -17.81 24.51 -5.96
N THR A 127 -17.23 25.62 -6.43
CA THR A 127 -17.92 26.60 -7.30
C THR A 127 -18.38 25.97 -8.61
N TYR A 128 -17.56 25.10 -9.20
CA TYR A 128 -17.84 24.48 -10.49
C TYR A 128 -18.32 23.03 -10.39
N ASP A 129 -18.58 22.52 -9.19
CA ASP A 129 -18.89 21.11 -8.91
C ASP A 129 -17.92 20.13 -9.61
N ILE A 130 -16.62 20.44 -9.54
CA ILE A 130 -15.58 19.65 -10.19
C ILE A 130 -15.00 18.61 -9.22
N GLY A 131 -14.97 17.35 -9.66
CA GLY A 131 -14.39 16.23 -8.90
C GLY A 131 -12.86 16.10 -9.01
N ARG A 132 -12.27 16.67 -10.07
CA ARG A 132 -10.87 16.50 -10.44
C ARG A 132 -10.33 17.71 -11.21
N LEU A 133 -9.14 18.17 -10.86
CA LEU A 133 -8.47 19.31 -11.48
C LEU A 133 -7.13 18.86 -12.06
N PRO A 134 -6.99 18.83 -13.39
CA PRO A 134 -5.72 18.64 -14.05
C PRO A 134 -4.75 19.79 -13.70
N VAL A 135 -3.52 19.43 -13.38
CA VAL A 135 -2.43 20.35 -13.10
C VAL A 135 -1.58 20.50 -14.36
N LEU A 136 -1.45 21.74 -14.84
CA LEU A 136 -0.66 22.07 -16.01
C LEU A 136 0.57 22.90 -15.61
N GLU A 137 1.76 22.50 -16.07
CA GLU A 137 2.99 23.29 -15.99
C GLU A 137 3.44 23.59 -17.43
N ASN A 138 3.62 24.87 -17.77
CA ASN A 138 3.96 25.31 -19.13
C ASN A 138 3.01 24.75 -20.21
N GLY A 139 1.73 24.56 -19.88
CA GLY A 139 0.70 24.02 -20.78
C GLY A 139 0.72 22.49 -20.94
N GLN A 140 1.64 21.77 -20.29
CA GLN A 140 1.70 20.31 -20.29
C GLN A 140 1.06 19.73 -19.03
N LEU A 141 0.41 18.58 -19.18
CA LEU A 141 -0.23 17.88 -18.07
C LEU A 141 0.82 17.21 -17.19
N VAL A 142 0.97 17.70 -15.96
CA VAL A 142 1.98 17.20 -14.99
C VAL A 142 1.36 16.46 -13.81
N GLY A 143 0.07 16.63 -13.54
CA GLY A 143 -0.58 16.05 -12.36
C GLY A 143 -2.10 16.15 -12.38
N ILE A 144 -2.75 15.52 -11.40
CA ILE A 144 -4.19 15.66 -11.18
C ILE A 144 -4.47 15.72 -9.67
N VAL A 145 -5.32 16.66 -9.26
CA VAL A 145 -5.81 16.78 -7.88
C VAL A 145 -7.28 16.37 -7.85
N THR A 146 -7.64 15.45 -6.96
CA THR A 146 -9.03 14.98 -6.80
C THR A 146 -9.66 15.48 -5.49
N ARG A 147 -11.00 15.49 -5.41
CA ARG A 147 -11.71 15.81 -4.17
C ARG A 147 -11.23 14.99 -2.97
N THR A 148 -10.88 13.73 -3.20
CA THR A 148 -10.35 12.85 -2.15
C THR A 148 -9.01 13.36 -1.60
N ASP A 149 -8.17 13.97 -2.43
CA ASP A 149 -6.87 14.49 -2.02
C ASP A 149 -7.03 15.77 -1.17
N VAL A 150 -7.96 16.65 -1.59
CA VAL A 150 -8.36 17.85 -0.84
C VAL A 150 -8.94 17.50 0.53
N LEU A 151 -9.93 16.60 0.58
CA LEU A 151 -10.57 16.18 1.84
C LEU A 151 -9.59 15.54 2.82
N ARG A 152 -8.62 14.78 2.30
CA ARG A 152 -7.57 14.15 3.10
C ARG A 152 -6.70 15.21 3.79
N GLN A 153 -6.32 16.26 3.07
CA GLN A 153 -5.52 17.33 3.64
C GLN A 153 -6.28 18.12 4.72
N LEU A 154 -7.55 18.47 4.46
CA LEU A 154 -8.42 19.14 5.43
C LEU A 154 -8.60 18.36 6.74
N HIS A 155 -8.64 17.02 6.68
CA HIS A 155 -8.69 16.19 7.88
C HIS A 155 -7.36 16.15 8.64
N GLN A 156 -6.22 16.17 7.96
CA GLN A 156 -4.91 16.22 8.61
C GLN A 156 -4.71 17.54 9.39
N ASP A 157 -5.21 18.66 8.87
CA ASP A 157 -5.10 19.97 9.52
C ASP A 157 -6.02 20.10 10.75
N LYS A 158 -7.24 19.54 10.70
CA LYS A 158 -8.17 19.54 11.85
C LYS A 158 -7.67 18.74 13.05
N THR A 159 -6.91 17.66 12.81
CA THR A 159 -6.26 16.90 13.89
C THR A 159 -5.17 17.69 14.62
N GLN A 160 -4.66 18.79 14.04
CA GLN A 160 -3.69 19.67 14.72
C GLN A 160 -4.35 20.68 15.66
N THR A 161 -5.66 20.97 15.50
CA THR A 161 -6.33 22.11 16.15
C THR A 161 -7.42 21.75 17.17
N SER A 162 -7.86 20.48 17.26
CA SER A 162 -8.98 20.09 18.14
C SER A 162 -8.55 19.23 19.35
N GLN A 163 -9.01 19.61 20.55
CA GLN A 163 -8.83 18.89 21.81
C GLN A 163 -9.36 17.45 21.72
N ARG A 164 -8.51 16.48 22.07
CA ARG A 164 -8.75 15.03 22.00
C ARG A 164 -9.84 14.54 22.97
N PRO A 165 -10.68 13.56 22.58
CA PRO A 165 -11.32 12.65 23.53
C PRO A 165 -10.26 11.79 24.24
N GLN A 166 -10.30 11.70 25.56
CA GLN A 166 -9.28 11.08 26.42
C GLN A 166 -9.27 9.53 26.42
N THR A 167 -9.93 8.85 25.48
CA THR A 167 -10.24 7.40 25.58
C THR A 167 -9.60 6.51 24.53
N SER A 168 -8.64 7.00 23.73
CA SER A 168 -8.00 6.24 22.66
C SER A 168 -6.51 6.04 22.94
N GLU A 169 -6.07 4.78 23.13
CA GLU A 169 -4.67 4.41 23.39
C GLU A 169 -3.78 4.45 22.14
N LEU A 170 -4.36 4.49 20.93
CA LEU A 170 -3.64 4.54 19.65
C LEU A 170 -3.85 5.91 18.98
N PRO A 171 -2.80 6.67 18.64
CA PRO A 171 -2.99 7.97 18.01
C PRO A 171 -3.65 7.83 16.63
N TYR A 172 -4.76 8.55 16.42
CA TYR A 172 -5.36 8.77 15.11
C TYR A 172 -4.37 9.61 14.27
N CYS A 173 -3.52 8.94 13.51
CA CYS A 173 -2.43 9.51 12.70
C CYS A 173 -1.40 10.35 13.51
N PRO A 174 -0.38 9.73 14.12
CA PRO A 174 0.66 10.44 14.85
C PRO A 174 1.43 11.43 13.94
N LEU A 175 1.79 12.60 14.49
CA LEU A 175 2.54 13.64 13.79
C LEU A 175 3.87 13.08 13.23
N PRO A 176 4.35 13.56 12.05
CA PRO A 176 5.59 13.06 11.46
C PRO A 176 6.79 13.10 12.40
N GLN A 177 6.91 14.17 13.20
CA GLN A 177 7.97 14.33 14.20
C GLN A 177 7.92 13.25 15.28
N VAL A 178 6.71 12.94 15.78
CA VAL A 178 6.48 11.92 16.81
C VAL A 178 6.78 10.53 16.26
N MET A 179 6.41 10.26 15.01
CA MET A 179 6.71 8.99 14.35
C MET A 179 8.19 8.81 14.02
N GLY A 180 8.87 9.88 13.59
CA GLY A 180 10.32 9.87 13.38
C GLY A 180 11.07 9.54 14.68
N GLN A 181 10.68 10.17 15.80
CA GLN A 181 11.22 9.85 17.13
C GLN A 181 10.89 8.41 17.54
N MET A 182 9.65 7.98 17.37
CA MET A 182 9.22 6.61 17.68
C MET A 182 10.04 5.56 16.90
N LEU A 183 10.32 5.79 15.61
CA LEU A 183 11.14 4.89 14.82
C LEU A 183 12.58 4.81 15.35
N HIS A 184 13.16 5.95 15.70
CA HIS A 184 14.52 6.01 16.24
C HIS A 184 14.62 5.29 17.59
N GLU A 185 13.62 5.45 18.47
CA GLU A 185 13.61 4.86 19.81
C GLU A 185 13.25 3.37 19.83
N ARG A 186 12.41 2.89 18.89
CA ARG A 186 11.90 1.51 18.90
C ARG A 186 12.69 0.53 18.05
N LEU A 187 13.47 1.01 17.08
CA LEU A 187 14.30 0.16 16.25
C LEU A 187 15.68 -0.03 16.88
N THR A 188 16.34 -1.15 16.58
CA THR A 188 17.73 -1.32 16.99
C THR A 188 18.60 -0.25 16.32
N PRO A 189 19.64 0.28 17.00
CA PRO A 189 20.51 1.31 16.42
C PRO A 189 21.12 0.92 15.08
N GLN A 190 21.50 -0.36 14.94
CA GLN A 190 22.07 -0.93 13.72
C GLN A 190 21.05 -0.92 12.57
N LEU A 191 19.81 -1.31 12.85
CA LEU A 191 18.75 -1.28 11.84
C LEU A 191 18.40 0.16 11.45
N TRP A 192 18.33 1.07 12.42
CA TRP A 192 18.10 2.49 12.16
C TRP A 192 19.19 3.08 11.24
N GLN A 193 20.45 2.68 11.45
CA GLN A 193 21.56 3.08 10.57
C GLN A 193 21.35 2.57 9.14
N VAL A 194 21.00 1.30 8.95
CA VAL A 194 20.71 0.74 7.61
C VAL A 194 19.57 1.50 6.93
N LEU A 195 18.47 1.79 7.64
CA LEU A 195 17.34 2.55 7.10
C LEU A 195 17.71 4.00 6.76
N THR A 196 18.53 4.64 7.60
CA THR A 196 19.04 6.00 7.36
C THR A 196 19.90 6.04 6.10
N THR A 197 20.80 5.07 5.95
CA THR A 197 21.63 4.91 4.75
C THR A 197 20.78 4.71 3.50
N ALA A 198 19.78 3.82 3.56
CA ALA A 198 18.85 3.59 2.46
C ALA A 198 18.05 4.85 2.10
N SER A 199 17.59 5.59 3.10
CA SER A 199 16.88 6.84 2.91
C SER A 199 17.74 7.89 2.20
N GLN A 200 18.98 8.09 2.66
CA GLN A 200 19.93 9.02 2.03
C GLN A 200 20.24 8.63 0.57
N ALA A 201 20.45 7.33 0.31
CA ALA A 201 20.69 6.81 -1.04
C ALA A 201 19.50 7.06 -1.99
N ALA A 202 18.27 6.87 -1.51
CA ALA A 202 17.05 7.19 -2.24
C ALA A 202 16.90 8.70 -2.48
N GLN A 203 17.13 9.52 -1.44
CA GLN A 203 16.99 10.97 -1.51
C GLN A 203 17.99 11.61 -2.48
N LYS A 204 19.23 11.10 -2.56
CA LYS A 204 20.23 11.52 -3.56
C LYS A 204 19.75 11.38 -5.01
N ARG A 205 18.81 10.47 -5.27
CA ARG A 205 18.21 10.23 -6.59
C ARG A 205 16.85 10.90 -6.78
N GLY A 206 16.39 11.68 -5.80
CA GLY A 206 15.07 12.30 -5.82
C GLY A 206 13.93 11.30 -5.58
N TRP A 207 14.21 10.12 -5.05
CA TRP A 207 13.18 9.12 -4.75
C TRP A 207 12.63 9.27 -3.34
N HIS A 208 11.44 8.73 -3.12
CA HIS A 208 10.85 8.60 -1.79
C HIS A 208 10.92 7.15 -1.33
N LEU A 209 11.39 6.95 -0.09
CA LEU A 209 11.50 5.64 0.52
C LEU A 209 10.45 5.49 1.62
N TYR A 210 9.78 4.35 1.64
CA TYR A 210 8.74 4.05 2.61
C TYR A 210 9.00 2.70 3.28
N LEU A 211 8.88 2.66 4.61
CA LEU A 211 8.67 1.42 5.35
C LEU A 211 7.20 1.05 5.24
N VAL A 212 6.86 -0.18 4.85
CA VAL A 212 5.46 -0.55 4.55
C VAL A 212 5.03 -1.83 5.24
N GLY A 213 3.71 -2.07 5.28
CA GLY A 213 3.18 -3.40 5.55
C GLY A 213 3.25 -3.86 7.00
N GLY A 214 3.61 -5.14 7.18
CA GLY A 214 3.60 -5.81 8.48
C GLY A 214 4.54 -5.16 9.49
N ALA A 215 5.68 -4.63 9.04
CA ALA A 215 6.63 -3.91 9.88
C ALA A 215 6.00 -2.68 10.54
N VAL A 216 5.26 -1.86 9.77
CA VAL A 216 4.54 -0.69 10.29
C VAL A 216 3.46 -1.09 11.28
N ARG A 217 2.68 -2.13 10.94
CA ARG A 217 1.66 -2.69 11.83
C ARG A 217 2.22 -3.14 13.17
N ASP A 218 3.31 -3.92 13.13
CA ASP A 218 3.91 -4.50 14.32
C ASP A 218 4.58 -3.42 15.18
N LEU A 219 5.17 -2.39 14.55
CA LEU A 219 5.66 -1.18 15.24
C LEU A 219 4.55 -0.47 16.02
N LEU A 220 3.37 -0.30 15.42
CA LEU A 220 2.23 0.37 16.03
C LEU A 220 1.58 -0.45 17.15
N LEU A 221 1.55 -1.78 17.02
CA LEU A 221 0.97 -2.69 18.02
C LEU A 221 1.88 -2.97 19.21
N ALA A 222 3.20 -2.82 19.04
CA ALA A 222 4.15 -3.10 20.09
C ALA A 222 4.07 -2.11 21.25
N ASN A 223 4.44 -2.61 22.44
CA ASN A 223 4.52 -1.81 23.65
C ASN A 223 5.54 -0.66 23.48
N PRO A 224 5.18 0.60 23.78
CA PRO A 224 6.07 1.75 23.61
C PRO A 224 7.45 1.64 24.27
N ALA A 225 7.56 0.90 25.36
CA ALA A 225 8.81 0.77 26.11
C ALA A 225 9.75 -0.35 25.61
N LYS A 226 9.41 -1.05 24.52
CA LYS A 226 10.20 -2.18 24.02
C LYS A 226 10.78 -1.91 22.63
N ILE A 227 12.09 -2.12 22.52
CA ILE A 227 12.77 -2.23 21.22
C ILE A 227 12.28 -3.51 20.53
N ILE A 228 11.93 -3.39 19.25
CA ILE A 228 11.43 -4.51 18.46
C ILE A 228 12.53 -4.99 17.50
N PRO A 229 12.97 -6.25 17.60
CA PRO A 229 13.84 -6.83 16.60
C PRO A 229 13.00 -7.17 15.36
N LEU A 230 12.84 -6.21 14.45
CA LEU A 230 12.27 -6.47 13.13
C LEU A 230 13.29 -7.24 12.29
N GLN A 231 13.00 -8.51 12.00
CA GLN A 231 13.86 -9.38 11.19
C GLN A 231 13.42 -9.47 9.72
N ASP A 232 12.22 -8.97 9.42
CA ASP A 232 11.63 -8.97 8.08
C ASP A 232 11.04 -7.58 7.80
N ILE A 233 11.59 -6.89 6.80
CA ILE A 233 11.36 -5.48 6.55
C ILE A 233 11.06 -5.26 5.08
N ASP A 234 9.86 -4.73 4.81
CA ASP A 234 9.45 -4.30 3.48
C ASP A 234 9.73 -2.81 3.28
N LEU A 235 10.56 -2.48 2.30
CA LEU A 235 10.80 -1.15 1.81
C LEU A 235 10.22 -0.97 0.41
N VAL A 236 9.55 0.17 0.20
CA VAL A 236 9.02 0.55 -1.11
C VAL A 236 9.64 1.87 -1.55
N VAL A 237 10.18 1.87 -2.77
CA VAL A 237 10.73 3.05 -3.43
C VAL A 237 9.71 3.60 -4.41
N ASP A 238 9.33 4.86 -4.23
CA ASP A 238 8.50 5.62 -5.16
C ASP A 238 9.38 6.59 -5.95
N LYS A 239 9.33 6.48 -7.29
CA LYS A 239 10.16 7.25 -8.22
C LYS A 239 9.64 8.67 -8.49
N ALA A 240 8.48 9.07 -7.97
CA ALA A 240 8.00 10.45 -8.13
C ALA A 240 8.99 11.42 -7.44
N TYR A 241 9.90 12.16 -8.10
CA TYR A 241 10.16 12.51 -9.49
C TYR A 241 11.68 12.73 -9.69
N PRO A 242 12.29 12.42 -10.86
CA PRO A 242 13.39 13.20 -11.39
C PRO A 242 12.85 14.50 -12.03
N ILE A 243 13.51 15.62 -11.73
CA ILE A 243 13.41 16.89 -12.46
C ILE A 243 13.55 16.58 -13.97
N PRO A 244 12.67 17.07 -14.87
CA PRO A 244 12.82 16.78 -16.28
C PRO A 244 14.03 17.55 -16.85
N LEU A 245 15.15 16.85 -16.98
CA LEU A 245 16.21 17.23 -17.92
C LEU A 245 15.72 16.91 -19.33
N LYS A 246 15.26 17.96 -20.03
CA LYS A 246 15.01 18.13 -21.49
C LYS A 246 14.36 16.96 -22.28
N PRO A 247 13.34 17.23 -23.12
CA PRO A 247 12.84 16.24 -24.07
C PRO A 247 13.91 15.92 -25.13
N LEU A 248 14.22 14.64 -25.31
CA LEU A 248 14.94 14.16 -26.49
C LEU A 248 13.97 14.08 -27.70
N PRO A 249 14.45 14.23 -28.94
CA PRO A 249 13.61 14.34 -30.12
C PRO A 249 12.86 13.06 -30.45
N THR A 250 11.64 13.25 -30.95
CA THR A 250 10.78 12.29 -31.65
C THR A 250 11.51 11.65 -32.83
N ASP A 251 11.84 10.37 -32.71
CA ASP A 251 11.89 9.40 -33.82
C ASP A 251 12.00 7.98 -33.24
N ALA A 252 10.86 7.39 -32.88
CA ALA A 252 10.64 5.93 -32.88
C ALA A 252 9.25 5.58 -32.31
N ILE A 253 8.21 5.66 -33.14
CA ILE A 253 7.04 4.80 -32.97
C ILE A 253 6.85 4.03 -34.26
N LYS A 254 7.44 2.83 -34.31
CA LYS A 254 6.87 1.69 -35.02
C LYS A 254 6.60 0.60 -33.97
N PRO A 255 5.40 0.00 -33.94
CA PRO A 255 5.15 -1.15 -33.10
C PRO A 255 5.86 -2.36 -33.72
N LEU A 256 6.95 -2.81 -33.10
CA LEU A 256 7.60 -4.05 -33.46
C LEU A 256 7.28 -5.10 -32.39
N GLU A 257 6.41 -6.04 -32.75
CA GLU A 257 6.37 -7.35 -32.12
C GLU A 257 7.71 -8.05 -32.38
N THR A 258 8.60 -8.08 -31.38
CA THR A 258 9.58 -9.16 -31.23
C THR A 258 10.07 -9.21 -29.79
N SER A 259 9.94 -10.38 -29.20
CA SER A 259 10.57 -10.91 -28.00
C SER A 259 11.94 -10.31 -27.65
N GLN A 260 11.99 -9.51 -26.59
CA GLN A 260 12.97 -9.56 -25.47
C GLN A 260 12.93 -8.23 -24.70
N LYS A 261 12.22 -8.23 -23.56
CA LYS A 261 12.23 -7.15 -22.56
C LYS A 261 13.62 -7.02 -21.92
N ASN A 262 14.52 -6.26 -22.52
CA ASN A 262 15.65 -5.69 -21.78
C ASN A 262 15.10 -4.55 -20.91
N THR A 263 14.77 -4.93 -19.68
CA THR A 263 14.05 -4.11 -18.70
C THR A 263 15.08 -3.29 -17.94
N GLU A 264 15.01 -1.96 -17.98
CA GLU A 264 15.76 -1.14 -17.01
C GLU A 264 15.45 -1.64 -15.58
N PRO A 265 16.46 -1.73 -14.70
CA PRO A 265 16.24 -2.16 -13.32
C PRO A 265 15.26 -1.21 -12.60
N GLY A 266 14.33 -1.77 -11.82
CA GLY A 266 13.45 -0.96 -10.97
C GLY A 266 14.24 -0.19 -9.91
N ALA A 267 13.72 0.94 -9.41
CA ALA A 267 14.39 1.75 -8.39
C ALA A 267 14.76 0.95 -7.14
N GLY A 268 13.90 0.01 -6.73
CA GLY A 268 14.19 -0.88 -5.61
C GLY A 268 15.44 -1.74 -5.84
N VAL A 269 15.65 -2.22 -7.06
CA VAL A 269 16.83 -3.01 -7.42
C VAL A 269 18.09 -2.15 -7.43
N GLU A 270 18.01 -0.93 -7.93
CA GLU A 270 19.13 0.02 -7.91
C GLU A 270 19.52 0.42 -6.49
N LEU A 271 18.54 0.73 -5.64
CA LEU A 271 18.76 1.04 -4.23
C LEU A 271 19.41 -0.15 -3.50
N ALA A 272 18.94 -1.37 -3.76
CA ALA A 272 19.51 -2.57 -3.16
C ALA A 272 20.97 -2.81 -3.57
N ARG A 273 21.33 -2.54 -4.84
CA ARG A 273 22.72 -2.62 -5.32
C ARG A 273 23.61 -1.61 -4.61
N GLU A 274 23.13 -0.39 -4.39
CA GLU A 274 23.90 0.63 -3.68
C GLU A 274 24.10 0.28 -2.21
N LEU A 275 23.07 -0.27 -1.56
CA LEU A 275 23.20 -0.78 -0.19
C LEU A 275 24.20 -1.94 -0.11
N GLN A 276 24.21 -2.85 -1.09
CA GLN A 276 25.20 -3.93 -1.15
C GLN A 276 26.64 -3.42 -1.23
N LEU A 277 26.90 -2.30 -1.93
CA LEU A 277 28.23 -1.71 -1.99
C LEU A 277 28.70 -1.20 -0.61
N GLN A 278 27.77 -0.73 0.23
CA GLN A 278 28.08 -0.24 1.58
C GLN A 278 28.17 -1.37 2.60
N TYR A 279 27.43 -2.46 2.39
CA TYR A 279 27.40 -3.63 3.26
C TYR A 279 27.86 -4.88 2.49
N PRO A 280 29.17 -5.07 2.25
CA PRO A 280 29.68 -6.12 1.35
C PRO A 280 29.36 -7.56 1.79
N ASN A 281 29.09 -7.77 3.09
CA ASN A 281 28.72 -9.07 3.65
C ASN A 281 27.25 -9.47 3.35
N VAL A 282 26.44 -8.54 2.83
CA VAL A 282 25.03 -8.82 2.54
C VAL A 282 24.87 -9.61 1.24
N ARG A 283 24.00 -10.62 1.28
CA ARG A 283 23.63 -11.35 0.08
C ARG A 283 22.46 -10.65 -0.62
N LEU A 284 22.71 -10.10 -1.81
CA LEU A 284 21.68 -9.56 -2.68
C LEU A 284 21.06 -10.67 -3.54
N GLN A 285 19.73 -10.77 -3.54
CA GLN A 285 18.95 -11.58 -4.49
C GLN A 285 18.02 -10.67 -5.29
N ILE A 286 18.09 -10.74 -6.62
CA ILE A 286 17.27 -9.90 -7.52
C ILE A 286 16.21 -10.77 -8.19
N HIS A 287 14.95 -10.39 -8.07
CA HIS A 287 13.83 -11.06 -8.72
C HIS A 287 13.35 -10.22 -9.91
N GLY A 288 14.00 -10.41 -11.07
CA GLY A 288 13.83 -9.57 -12.26
C GLY A 288 12.39 -9.43 -12.77
N ARG A 289 11.56 -10.49 -12.66
CA ARG A 289 10.14 -10.47 -13.08
C ARG A 289 9.27 -9.48 -12.29
N PHE A 290 9.65 -9.19 -11.05
CA PHE A 290 8.85 -8.39 -10.12
C PHE A 290 9.51 -7.05 -9.77
N GLN A 291 10.70 -6.78 -10.32
CA GLN A 291 11.53 -5.61 -9.99
C GLN A 291 11.72 -5.44 -8.48
N THR A 292 11.86 -6.55 -7.76
CA THR A 292 12.15 -6.58 -6.33
C THR A 292 13.56 -7.11 -6.10
N ALA A 293 14.15 -6.68 -5.00
CA ALA A 293 15.45 -7.13 -4.53
C ALA A 293 15.36 -7.45 -3.04
N ALA A 294 16.02 -8.52 -2.62
CA ALA A 294 16.11 -8.94 -1.24
C ALA A 294 17.57 -8.83 -0.76
N LEU A 295 17.78 -8.19 0.38
CA LEU A 295 19.06 -8.09 1.08
C LEU A 295 18.99 -8.99 2.31
N LEU A 296 19.91 -9.96 2.36
CA LEU A 296 19.92 -11.01 3.37
C LEU A 296 21.22 -10.96 4.17
N TRP A 297 21.10 -10.66 5.46
CA TRP A 297 22.15 -10.87 6.45
C TRP A 297 21.95 -12.21 7.13
N HIS A 298 23.00 -13.01 7.25
CA HIS A 298 22.93 -14.32 7.91
C HIS A 298 23.93 -14.38 9.06
N LYS A 299 23.43 -14.50 10.30
CA LYS A 299 24.26 -14.56 11.52
C LYS A 299 25.28 -13.42 11.57
N ASP A 300 24.88 -12.24 11.13
CA ASP A 300 25.71 -11.05 11.17
C ASP A 300 26.04 -10.68 12.63
N PRO A 301 27.28 -10.28 12.96
CA PRO A 301 27.67 -9.96 14.33
C PRO A 301 26.85 -8.82 14.96
N GLU A 302 26.34 -7.90 14.13
CA GLU A 302 25.63 -6.70 14.58
C GLU A 302 24.13 -6.76 14.27
N LEU A 303 23.76 -7.28 13.10
CA LEU A 303 22.37 -7.32 12.61
C LEU A 303 21.69 -8.69 12.79
N GLY A 304 22.43 -9.73 13.16
CA GLY A 304 21.90 -11.09 13.28
C GLY A 304 21.42 -11.65 11.93
N SER A 305 20.23 -12.25 11.93
CA SER A 305 19.55 -12.70 10.70
C SER A 305 18.48 -11.69 10.31
N LEU A 306 18.82 -10.79 9.40
CA LEU A 306 17.94 -9.70 8.93
C LEU A 306 17.64 -9.88 7.45
N TRP A 307 16.36 -9.72 7.10
CA TRP A 307 15.86 -9.75 5.74
C TRP A 307 15.21 -8.40 5.42
N ILE A 308 15.73 -7.72 4.40
CA ILE A 308 15.14 -6.48 3.88
C ILE A 308 14.72 -6.72 2.42
N ASP A 309 13.42 -6.66 2.16
CA ASP A 309 12.86 -6.69 0.82
C ASP A 309 12.63 -5.26 0.33
N ILE A 310 13.20 -4.94 -0.84
CA ILE A 310 13.12 -3.63 -1.47
C ILE A 310 12.37 -3.78 -2.79
N ALA A 311 11.22 -3.13 -2.88
CA ALA A 311 10.37 -3.12 -4.05
C ALA A 311 10.26 -1.72 -4.65
N THR A 312 10.07 -1.65 -5.98
CA THR A 312 9.58 -0.41 -6.60
C THR A 312 8.07 -0.35 -6.44
N ALA A 313 7.52 0.81 -6.07
CA ALA A 313 6.08 1.00 -5.95
C ALA A 313 5.38 0.61 -7.25
N ARG A 314 4.33 -0.21 -7.15
CA ARG A 314 3.69 -0.82 -8.33
C ARG A 314 2.20 -1.06 -8.17
N THR A 315 1.49 -1.05 -9.29
CA THR A 315 0.12 -1.56 -9.42
C THR A 315 0.14 -3.02 -9.85
N GLU A 316 -0.85 -3.78 -9.38
CA GLU A 316 -1.07 -5.17 -9.79
C GLU A 316 -2.38 -5.31 -10.56
N PHE A 317 -2.33 -5.99 -11.71
CA PHE A 317 -3.50 -6.32 -12.51
C PHE A 317 -3.64 -7.83 -12.64
N TYR A 318 -4.82 -8.36 -12.32
CA TYR A 318 -5.13 -9.78 -12.45
C TYR A 318 -5.87 -10.01 -13.77
N PRO A 319 -5.26 -10.68 -14.77
CA PRO A 319 -5.92 -10.91 -16.06
C PRO A 319 -7.16 -11.79 -15.92
N TYR A 320 -7.17 -12.68 -14.94
CA TYR A 320 -8.30 -13.49 -14.52
C TYR A 320 -8.16 -13.84 -13.02
N PRO A 321 -9.26 -14.20 -12.33
CA PRO A 321 -9.24 -14.62 -10.92
C PRO A 321 -8.17 -15.68 -10.64
N ALA A 322 -7.47 -15.58 -9.50
CA ALA A 322 -6.41 -16.51 -9.07
C ALA A 322 -5.15 -16.60 -9.96
N ALA A 323 -5.02 -15.77 -11.01
CA ALA A 323 -3.80 -15.66 -11.79
C ALA A 323 -2.65 -14.97 -11.00
N ASN A 324 -1.43 -15.12 -11.49
CA ASN A 324 -0.35 -14.22 -11.07
C ASN A 324 -0.62 -12.81 -11.61
N PRO A 325 -0.36 -11.75 -10.82
CA PRO A 325 -0.58 -10.40 -11.27
C PRO A 325 0.49 -9.94 -12.27
N GLU A 326 0.09 -9.08 -13.20
CA GLU A 326 0.99 -8.25 -13.99
C GLU A 326 1.34 -6.98 -13.19
N VAL A 327 2.61 -6.61 -13.17
CA VAL A 327 3.12 -5.47 -12.41
C VAL A 327 3.54 -4.30 -13.30
N GLU A 328 3.27 -3.08 -12.84
CA GLU A 328 3.66 -1.83 -13.50
C GLU A 328 4.06 -0.80 -12.43
N ALA A 329 5.11 -0.01 -12.69
CA ALA A 329 5.57 1.04 -11.77
C ALA A 329 4.47 2.08 -11.52
N SER A 330 4.30 2.49 -10.26
CA SER A 330 3.18 3.32 -9.82
C SER A 330 3.49 4.12 -8.56
N SER A 331 2.52 4.89 -8.06
CA SER A 331 2.65 5.62 -6.78
C SER A 331 2.55 4.71 -5.54
N ILE A 332 3.06 5.18 -4.40
CA ILE A 332 2.93 4.48 -3.10
C ILE A 332 1.46 4.20 -2.74
N ARG A 333 0.53 5.12 -3.06
CA ARG A 333 -0.90 4.94 -2.78
C ARG A 333 -1.47 3.73 -3.52
N GLN A 334 -1.07 3.54 -4.76
CA GLN A 334 -1.48 2.40 -5.58
C GLN A 334 -0.84 1.10 -5.11
N ASP A 335 0.43 1.14 -4.66
CA ASP A 335 1.08 -0.02 -4.04
C ASP A 335 0.39 -0.45 -2.74
N LEU A 336 -0.10 0.49 -1.94
CA LEU A 336 -0.86 0.17 -0.73
C LEU A 336 -2.26 -0.37 -1.05
N TYR A 337 -2.91 0.11 -2.12
CA TYR A 337 -4.26 -0.33 -2.50
C TYR A 337 -4.33 -1.80 -2.95
N ARG A 338 -3.26 -2.33 -3.54
CA ARG A 338 -3.20 -3.74 -3.99
C ARG A 338 -2.98 -4.75 -2.86
N ARG A 339 -2.76 -4.29 -1.62
CA ARG A 339 -2.49 -5.14 -0.46
C ARG A 339 -3.75 -5.89 0.00
N ASP A 340 -3.59 -6.75 0.98
CA ASP A 340 -4.65 -7.64 1.45
C ASP A 340 -5.64 -6.94 2.40
N PHE A 341 -5.12 -6.32 3.46
CA PHE A 341 -5.93 -5.74 4.54
C PHE A 341 -5.49 -4.33 4.88
N THR A 342 -6.43 -3.52 5.38
CA THR A 342 -6.18 -2.13 5.81
C THR A 342 -5.02 -2.00 6.80
N ILE A 343 -4.96 -2.90 7.80
CA ILE A 343 -3.90 -2.94 8.82
C ILE A 343 -2.50 -3.22 8.24
N ASN A 344 -2.41 -3.78 7.03
CA ASN A 344 -1.18 -4.04 6.30
C ASN A 344 -0.97 -3.05 5.14
N ALA A 345 -1.90 -2.11 4.94
CA ALA A 345 -1.87 -1.09 3.90
C ALA A 345 -1.44 0.27 4.49
N LEU A 346 -0.49 0.21 5.43
CA LEU A 346 0.14 1.36 6.09
C LEU A 346 1.56 1.55 5.57
N ALA A 347 2.01 2.81 5.49
CA ALA A 347 3.39 3.15 5.16
C ALA A 347 3.91 4.29 6.03
N ILE A 348 5.19 4.27 6.38
CA ILE A 348 5.89 5.40 7.02
C ILE A 348 6.95 5.91 6.06
N ARG A 349 6.92 7.21 5.77
CA ARG A 349 7.92 7.87 4.92
C ARG A 349 9.26 7.97 5.65
N LEU A 350 10.33 7.55 5.00
CA LEU A 350 11.69 7.60 5.54
C LEU A 350 12.54 8.76 4.99
N THR A 351 12.07 9.49 3.97
CA THR A 351 12.78 10.61 3.32
C THR A 351 12.13 11.97 3.60
N ASP A 352 12.91 13.06 3.47
CA ASP A 352 12.43 14.45 3.56
C ASP A 352 11.47 14.83 2.40
N PRO A 353 10.66 15.91 2.54
CA PRO A 353 10.58 16.88 3.65
C PRO A 353 9.66 16.47 4.81
N ARG A 354 9.04 15.28 4.75
CA ARG A 354 8.09 14.82 5.77
C ARG A 354 8.46 13.44 6.33
N LEU A 355 9.73 13.27 6.73
CA LEU A 355 10.20 12.07 7.40
C LEU A 355 9.30 11.74 8.61
N GLY A 356 8.94 10.46 8.75
CA GLY A 356 8.05 9.96 9.78
C GLY A 356 6.56 10.09 9.45
N THR A 357 6.17 10.68 8.32
CA THR A 357 4.75 10.74 7.95
C THR A 357 4.16 9.34 7.79
N LEU A 358 3.16 9.03 8.61
CA LEU A 358 2.34 7.83 8.45
C LEU A 358 1.28 8.06 7.38
N LEU A 359 1.32 7.23 6.34
CA LEU A 359 0.34 7.18 5.28
C LEU A 359 -0.66 6.06 5.57
N ASP A 360 -1.87 6.47 5.97
CA ASP A 360 -3.04 5.61 6.07
C ASP A 360 -4.09 6.08 5.05
N PHE A 361 -4.22 5.36 3.94
CA PHE A 361 -5.21 5.67 2.91
C PHE A 361 -6.57 5.03 3.15
N PHE A 362 -6.64 3.99 3.98
CA PHE A 362 -7.75 3.04 4.01
C PHE A 362 -8.33 2.78 5.41
N GLY A 363 -7.87 3.51 6.43
CA GLY A 363 -8.36 3.39 7.81
C GLY A 363 -7.71 2.27 8.60
N GLY A 364 -6.48 1.86 8.25
CA GLY A 364 -5.75 0.81 8.94
C GLY A 364 -5.51 1.11 10.42
N LEU A 365 -5.30 2.36 10.79
CA LEU A 365 -5.16 2.75 12.21
C LEU A 365 -6.44 2.52 13.00
N GLN A 366 -7.58 2.88 12.42
CA GLN A 366 -8.87 2.68 13.06
C GLN A 366 -9.20 1.19 13.19
N ASP A 367 -8.86 0.38 12.19
CA ASP A 367 -9.06 -1.07 12.25
C ASP A 367 -8.10 -1.75 13.25
N LEU A 368 -6.87 -1.24 13.40
CA LEU A 368 -5.94 -1.66 14.48
C LEU A 368 -6.54 -1.39 15.86
N GLU A 369 -7.08 -0.19 16.09
CA GLU A 369 -7.73 0.20 17.35
C GLU A 369 -8.97 -0.66 17.63
N LYS A 370 -9.82 -0.87 16.62
CA LYS A 370 -11.03 -1.71 16.72
C LYS A 370 -10.74 -3.21 16.76
N LYS A 371 -9.48 -3.62 16.54
CA LYS A 371 -9.06 -5.03 16.43
C LYS A 371 -9.82 -5.80 15.36
N VAL A 372 -9.90 -5.21 14.16
CA VAL A 372 -10.65 -5.74 13.02
C VAL A 372 -9.74 -6.02 11.83
N ILE A 373 -9.99 -7.14 11.14
CA ILE A 373 -9.41 -7.46 9.83
C ILE A 373 -10.42 -7.04 8.75
N ARG A 374 -10.06 -6.02 7.97
CA ARG A 374 -10.86 -5.46 6.88
C ARG A 374 -10.11 -5.51 5.56
N VAL A 375 -10.80 -5.92 4.51
CA VAL A 375 -10.27 -5.96 3.14
C VAL A 375 -10.38 -4.59 2.45
N LEU A 376 -9.47 -4.29 1.51
CA LEU A 376 -9.45 -3.00 0.81
C LEU A 376 -10.60 -2.81 -0.20
N HIS A 377 -11.05 -3.90 -0.83
CA HIS A 377 -12.09 -3.89 -1.87
C HIS A 377 -12.79 -5.24 -2.00
N ALA A 378 -14.03 -5.22 -2.52
CA ALA A 378 -14.90 -6.40 -2.61
C ALA A 378 -14.33 -7.55 -3.45
N ASN A 379 -13.56 -7.23 -4.50
CA ASN A 379 -13.01 -8.23 -5.42
C ASN A 379 -11.71 -8.88 -4.90
N SER A 380 -11.16 -8.43 -3.77
CA SER A 380 -9.87 -8.88 -3.25
C SER A 380 -9.75 -10.40 -3.14
N PHE A 381 -10.78 -11.08 -2.62
CA PHE A 381 -10.77 -12.54 -2.49
C PHE A 381 -10.96 -13.24 -3.84
N ILE A 382 -11.72 -12.66 -4.76
CA ILE A 382 -11.91 -13.19 -6.12
C ILE A 382 -10.59 -13.12 -6.89
N GLU A 383 -9.90 -11.99 -6.81
CA GLU A 383 -8.56 -11.79 -7.40
C GLU A 383 -7.56 -12.79 -6.81
N ASP A 384 -7.56 -12.94 -5.48
CA ASP A 384 -6.59 -13.77 -4.77
C ASP A 384 -7.20 -14.51 -3.56
N PRO A 385 -7.60 -15.79 -3.73
CA PRO A 385 -8.21 -16.56 -2.65
C PRO A 385 -7.26 -16.87 -1.49
N THR A 386 -5.95 -16.76 -1.70
CA THR A 386 -4.98 -16.96 -0.60
C THR A 386 -5.15 -15.91 0.50
N ARG A 387 -5.75 -14.76 0.18
CA ARG A 387 -6.12 -13.73 1.16
C ARG A 387 -7.14 -14.23 2.18
N ILE A 388 -7.97 -15.22 1.88
CA ILE A 388 -8.89 -15.83 2.87
C ILE A 388 -8.09 -16.47 4.01
N TYR A 389 -7.04 -17.24 3.65
CA TYR A 389 -6.17 -17.91 4.61
C TYR A 389 -5.34 -16.90 5.41
N ARG A 390 -4.86 -15.84 4.74
CA ARG A 390 -4.19 -14.72 5.39
C ARG A 390 -5.08 -13.99 6.38
N ALA A 391 -6.35 -13.76 6.04
CA ALA A 391 -7.32 -13.12 6.93
C ALA A 391 -7.46 -13.90 8.23
N VAL A 392 -7.63 -15.21 8.13
CA VAL A 392 -7.71 -16.11 9.29
C VAL A 392 -6.41 -16.11 10.08
N ARG A 393 -5.27 -16.20 9.41
CA ARG A 393 -3.94 -16.16 10.05
C ARG A 393 -3.75 -14.88 10.85
N PHE A 394 -4.05 -13.71 10.30
CA PHE A 394 -3.94 -12.44 11.01
C PHE A 394 -4.98 -12.29 12.12
N ALA A 395 -6.24 -12.66 11.86
CA ALA A 395 -7.30 -12.60 12.88
C ALA A 395 -6.91 -13.40 14.13
N VAL A 396 -6.42 -14.61 13.94
CA VAL A 396 -6.05 -15.47 15.07
C VAL A 396 -4.72 -15.06 15.70
N ARG A 397 -3.68 -14.74 14.91
CA ARG A 397 -2.37 -14.29 15.42
C ARG A 397 -2.49 -13.04 16.29
N LEU A 398 -3.32 -12.07 15.87
CA LEU A 398 -3.47 -10.78 16.55
C LEU A 398 -4.61 -10.76 17.57
N GLY A 399 -5.44 -11.81 17.62
CA GLY A 399 -6.67 -11.83 18.44
C GLY A 399 -7.75 -10.85 17.94
N PHE A 400 -7.78 -10.61 16.63
CA PHE A 400 -8.70 -9.69 15.95
C PHE A 400 -9.91 -10.45 15.40
N LYS A 401 -10.98 -9.71 15.11
CA LYS A 401 -12.18 -10.25 14.44
C LYS A 401 -12.17 -9.88 12.95
N ILE A 402 -12.69 -10.76 12.09
CA ILE A 402 -12.94 -10.41 10.70
C ILE A 402 -14.18 -9.52 10.66
N GLU A 403 -14.14 -8.42 9.92
CA GLU A 403 -15.29 -7.54 9.75
C GLU A 403 -16.46 -8.28 9.07
N SER A 404 -17.70 -8.06 9.51
CA SER A 404 -18.90 -8.68 8.91
C SER A 404 -18.99 -8.52 7.39
N GLN A 405 -18.69 -7.34 6.85
CA GLN A 405 -18.71 -7.14 5.40
C GLN A 405 -17.57 -7.90 4.70
N THR A 406 -16.39 -7.95 5.32
CA THR A 406 -15.26 -8.74 4.82
C THR A 406 -15.58 -10.24 4.83
N GLU A 407 -16.24 -10.75 5.87
CA GLU A 407 -16.74 -12.12 5.93
C GLU A 407 -17.78 -12.40 4.82
N ASN A 408 -18.70 -11.47 4.57
CA ASN A 408 -19.65 -11.59 3.46
C ASN A 408 -18.95 -11.70 2.11
N TYR A 409 -17.87 -10.93 1.88
CA TYR A 409 -17.09 -11.05 0.66
C TYR A 409 -16.36 -12.40 0.55
N ILE A 410 -15.88 -12.96 1.66
CA ILE A 410 -15.31 -14.31 1.68
C ILE A 410 -16.37 -15.34 1.25
N ARG A 411 -17.55 -15.31 1.87
CA ARG A 411 -18.66 -16.23 1.56
C ARG A 411 -19.10 -16.11 0.11
N TYR A 412 -19.31 -14.87 -0.37
CA TYR A 412 -19.65 -14.60 -1.76
C TYR A 412 -18.60 -15.15 -2.73
N ALA A 413 -17.32 -14.92 -2.46
CA ALA A 413 -16.26 -15.41 -3.32
C ALA A 413 -16.23 -16.95 -3.38
N LEU A 414 -16.44 -17.63 -2.26
CA LEU A 414 -16.53 -19.10 -2.20
C LEU A 414 -17.77 -19.65 -2.93
N GLU A 415 -18.93 -18.99 -2.79
CA GLU A 415 -20.21 -19.41 -3.41
C GLU A 415 -20.28 -19.09 -4.90
N SER A 416 -19.55 -18.09 -5.37
CA SER A 416 -19.55 -17.66 -6.78
C SER A 416 -19.15 -18.75 -7.79
N GLY A 417 -18.52 -19.84 -7.31
CA GLY A 417 -18.04 -20.93 -8.15
C GLY A 417 -16.86 -20.55 -9.06
N ILE A 418 -16.31 -19.33 -8.92
CA ILE A 418 -15.20 -18.82 -9.73
C ILE A 418 -13.97 -19.72 -9.61
N TYR A 419 -13.69 -20.22 -8.41
CA TYR A 419 -12.53 -21.09 -8.18
C TYR A 419 -12.70 -22.46 -8.85
N ASN A 420 -13.89 -23.06 -8.78
CA ASN A 420 -14.18 -24.31 -9.47
C ASN A 420 -14.04 -24.15 -10.99
N ARG A 421 -14.57 -23.05 -11.54
CA ARG A 421 -14.48 -22.75 -12.97
C ARG A 421 -13.05 -22.48 -13.42
N SER A 422 -12.26 -21.75 -12.61
CA SER A 422 -10.85 -21.45 -12.92
C SER A 422 -10.00 -22.72 -12.97
N VAL A 423 -10.21 -23.65 -12.04
CA VAL A 423 -9.52 -24.95 -12.01
C VAL A 423 -9.90 -25.84 -13.21
N SER A 424 -11.15 -25.80 -13.66
CA SER A 424 -11.61 -26.59 -14.82
C SER A 424 -11.21 -26.01 -16.19
N SER A 425 -11.16 -24.67 -16.33
CA SER A 425 -10.90 -23.98 -17.61
C SER A 425 -9.43 -23.73 -17.90
N HIS A 426 -8.61 -23.58 -16.86
CA HIS A 426 -7.17 -23.34 -16.99
C HIS A 426 -6.44 -24.51 -16.37
N HIS A 427 -5.99 -25.46 -17.20
CA HIS A 427 -5.27 -26.66 -16.76
C HIS A 427 -4.14 -26.30 -15.79
N ARG A 428 -4.37 -26.58 -14.50
CA ARG A 428 -3.48 -26.36 -13.34
C ARG A 428 -2.95 -24.92 -13.25
N THR A 429 -3.48 -24.11 -12.32
CA THR A 429 -2.86 -22.84 -11.90
C THR A 429 -1.80 -23.14 -10.82
N PRO A 430 -0.52 -23.44 -11.16
CA PRO A 430 0.43 -24.02 -10.19
C PRO A 430 0.84 -22.98 -9.14
N ALA A 431 0.74 -21.69 -9.50
CA ALA A 431 1.01 -20.57 -8.63
C ALA A 431 0.01 -20.48 -7.47
N LEU A 432 -1.29 -20.71 -7.73
CA LEU A 432 -2.28 -20.68 -6.66
C LEU A 432 -2.05 -21.82 -5.65
N GLN A 433 -1.83 -23.05 -6.14
CA GLN A 433 -1.59 -24.22 -5.29
C GLN A 433 -0.35 -24.01 -4.40
N THR A 434 0.73 -23.48 -4.98
CA THR A 434 1.97 -23.20 -4.23
C THR A 434 1.75 -22.13 -3.16
N ARG A 435 1.06 -21.03 -3.49
CA ARG A 435 0.78 -19.95 -2.54
C ARG A 435 -0.17 -20.38 -1.43
N LEU A 436 -1.20 -21.16 -1.77
CA LEU A 436 -2.15 -21.72 -0.81
C LEU A 436 -1.45 -22.70 0.14
N LYS A 437 -0.59 -23.58 -0.38
CA LYS A 437 0.28 -24.45 0.43
C LYS A 437 1.13 -23.63 1.40
N GLY A 438 1.70 -22.52 0.93
CA GLY A 438 2.48 -21.59 1.77
C GLY A 438 1.68 -21.04 2.94
N GLU A 439 0.49 -20.48 2.68
CA GLU A 439 -0.36 -19.93 3.74
C GLU A 439 -0.87 -21.01 4.71
N LEU A 440 -1.18 -22.21 4.22
CA LEU A 440 -1.57 -23.33 5.06
C LEU A 440 -0.40 -23.82 5.93
N LYS A 441 0.81 -23.88 5.38
CA LYS A 441 2.03 -24.18 6.13
C LYS A 441 2.21 -23.19 7.27
N TYR A 442 2.11 -21.88 7.01
CA TYR A 442 2.21 -20.86 8.06
C TYR A 442 1.16 -21.02 9.16
N ILE A 443 -0.07 -21.43 8.82
CA ILE A 443 -1.11 -21.69 9.82
C ILE A 443 -0.78 -22.93 10.65
N LEU A 444 -0.39 -24.04 10.02
CA LEU A 444 -0.20 -25.34 10.69
C LEU A 444 1.11 -25.43 11.48
N GLN A 445 2.12 -24.61 11.17
CA GLN A 445 3.37 -24.54 11.92
C GLN A 445 3.24 -23.80 13.25
N GLU A 446 2.19 -22.99 13.41
CA GLU A 446 2.05 -22.06 14.52
C GLU A 446 1.19 -22.63 15.65
N ASN A 447 1.43 -22.15 16.88
CA ASN A 447 0.70 -22.62 18.06
C ASN A 447 -0.82 -22.37 18.00
N TYR A 448 -1.24 -21.42 17.17
CA TYR A 448 -2.61 -21.02 16.97
C TYR A 448 -3.33 -21.76 15.82
N TRP A 449 -2.75 -22.84 15.28
CA TRP A 449 -3.35 -23.59 14.18
C TRP A 449 -4.77 -24.09 14.48
N LYS A 450 -5.08 -24.42 15.74
CA LYS A 450 -6.39 -24.91 16.19
C LYS A 450 -7.52 -23.89 15.95
N PRO A 451 -7.49 -22.69 16.58
CA PRO A 451 -8.50 -21.67 16.31
C PRO A 451 -8.50 -21.21 14.85
N ALA A 452 -7.35 -21.20 14.17
CA ALA A 452 -7.28 -20.88 12.75
C ALA A 452 -8.03 -21.89 11.88
N LEU A 453 -7.84 -23.20 12.11
CA LEU A 453 -8.53 -24.22 11.34
C LEU A 453 -10.05 -24.23 11.61
N GLN A 454 -10.46 -23.98 12.85
CA GLN A 454 -11.88 -23.82 13.19
C GLN A 454 -12.51 -22.63 12.46
N LEU A 455 -11.80 -21.49 12.38
CA LEU A 455 -12.27 -20.32 11.64
C LEU A 455 -12.33 -20.58 10.13
N LEU A 456 -11.33 -21.25 9.55
CA LEU A 456 -11.39 -21.70 8.14
C LEU A 456 -12.59 -22.61 7.88
N GLY A 457 -12.87 -23.53 8.81
CA GLY A 457 -14.04 -24.41 8.75
C GLY A 457 -15.35 -23.63 8.80
N HIS A 458 -15.49 -22.67 9.72
CA HIS A 458 -16.68 -21.83 9.86
C HIS A 458 -16.96 -20.96 8.62
N LEU A 459 -15.89 -20.49 7.96
CA LEU A 459 -15.99 -19.74 6.71
C LEU A 459 -16.25 -20.62 5.49
N GLY A 460 -16.11 -21.95 5.61
CA GLY A 460 -16.17 -22.88 4.47
C GLY A 460 -14.95 -22.80 3.54
N ALA A 461 -13.86 -22.18 4.00
CA ALA A 461 -12.67 -21.88 3.19
C ALA A 461 -11.83 -23.12 2.83
N LEU A 462 -12.04 -24.27 3.52
CA LEU A 462 -11.39 -25.54 3.19
C LEU A 462 -11.74 -26.03 1.77
N ARG A 463 -12.89 -25.62 1.24
CA ARG A 463 -13.30 -25.91 -0.14
C ARG A 463 -12.37 -25.32 -1.20
N CYS A 464 -11.53 -24.34 -0.83
CA CYS A 464 -10.47 -23.84 -1.71
C CYS A 464 -9.34 -24.85 -1.95
N ILE A 465 -9.13 -25.80 -1.02
CA ILE A 465 -8.14 -26.87 -1.17
C ILE A 465 -8.72 -27.97 -2.07
N HIS A 466 -9.92 -28.44 -1.74
CA HIS A 466 -10.65 -29.41 -2.52
C HIS A 466 -12.17 -29.24 -2.31
N PRO A 467 -13.01 -29.34 -3.37
CA PRO A 467 -14.45 -29.08 -3.26
C PRO A 467 -15.19 -29.92 -2.22
N THR A 468 -14.73 -31.15 -1.95
CA THR A 468 -15.35 -32.08 -0.99
C THR A 468 -14.81 -31.94 0.43
N LEU A 469 -13.78 -31.11 0.65
CA LEU A 469 -13.15 -31.01 1.96
C LEU A 469 -13.99 -30.15 2.90
N GLU A 470 -14.60 -30.80 3.89
CA GLU A 470 -15.43 -30.16 4.90
C GLU A 470 -14.86 -30.34 6.31
N PHE A 471 -15.07 -29.33 7.16
CA PHE A 471 -14.63 -29.37 8.54
C PHE A 471 -15.59 -30.20 9.40
N THR A 472 -15.40 -31.53 9.44
CA THR A 472 -16.25 -32.45 10.19
C THR A 472 -15.80 -32.63 11.64
N LYS A 473 -16.72 -33.10 12.50
CA LYS A 473 -16.38 -33.48 13.89
C LYS A 473 -15.32 -34.59 13.94
N GLU A 474 -15.32 -35.49 12.96
CA GLU A 474 -14.35 -36.58 12.85
C GLU A 474 -12.97 -36.06 12.49
N LEU A 475 -12.86 -35.21 11.45
CA LEU A 475 -11.60 -34.55 11.09
C LEU A 475 -11.02 -33.79 12.29
N TRP A 476 -11.85 -33.02 13.00
CA TRP A 476 -11.42 -32.32 14.21
C TRP A 476 -10.92 -33.25 15.32
N ARG A 477 -11.55 -34.42 15.50
CA ARG A 477 -11.11 -35.44 16.46
C ARG A 477 -9.73 -36.00 16.06
N GLN A 478 -9.55 -36.35 14.80
CA GLN A 478 -8.29 -36.90 14.27
C GLN A 478 -7.14 -35.90 14.38
N MET A 479 -7.36 -34.63 14.01
CA MET A 479 -6.34 -33.60 14.13
C MET A 479 -5.91 -33.36 15.59
N ARG A 480 -6.85 -33.38 16.55
CA ARG A 480 -6.52 -33.31 17.99
C ARG A 480 -5.81 -34.55 18.51
N LEU A 481 -6.06 -35.72 17.95
CA LEU A 481 -5.33 -36.94 18.30
C LEU A 481 -3.87 -36.83 17.83
N VAL A 482 -3.64 -36.42 16.58
CA VAL A 482 -2.30 -36.21 16.04
C VAL A 482 -1.53 -35.15 16.82
N ASP A 483 -2.14 -34.01 17.17
CA ASP A 483 -1.50 -33.00 18.04
C ASP A 483 -1.09 -33.54 19.41
N ARG A 484 -1.92 -34.40 20.02
CA ARG A 484 -1.57 -35.07 21.29
C ARG A 484 -0.41 -36.05 21.11
N CYS A 485 -0.40 -36.81 20.02
CA CYS A 485 0.71 -37.70 19.68
C CYS A 485 2.00 -36.90 19.43
N LEU A 486 1.94 -35.84 18.63
CA LEU A 486 3.09 -34.96 18.36
C LEU A 486 3.71 -34.43 19.65
N LYS A 487 2.89 -33.91 20.58
CA LYS A 487 3.35 -33.44 21.90
C LYS A 487 3.92 -34.54 22.79
N ARG A 488 3.45 -35.77 22.63
CA ARG A 488 3.92 -36.94 23.37
C ARG A 488 5.27 -37.45 22.86
N PHE A 489 5.50 -37.37 21.54
CA PHE A 489 6.63 -37.98 20.86
C PHE A 489 7.70 -36.97 20.38
N GLN A 490 7.48 -35.66 20.50
CA GLN A 490 8.52 -34.66 20.29
C GLN A 490 9.41 -34.51 21.54
N PRO A 491 10.74 -34.58 21.40
CA PRO A 491 11.65 -34.27 22.50
C PRO A 491 11.64 -32.76 22.83
N PRO A 492 12.11 -32.35 24.03
CA PRO A 492 12.25 -30.94 24.41
C PRO A 492 13.16 -30.16 23.44
N GLU A 493 12.88 -28.87 23.25
CA GLU A 493 13.48 -27.96 22.24
C GLU A 493 15.02 -27.93 22.22
N GLU A 494 15.71 -28.31 23.30
CA GLU A 494 17.17 -28.30 23.42
C GLU A 494 17.89 -29.40 22.63
N SER A 495 17.17 -30.30 21.95
CA SER A 495 17.75 -31.44 21.21
C SER A 495 17.22 -31.56 19.77
N LEU A 496 17.14 -30.43 19.06
CA LEU A 496 16.65 -30.32 17.67
C LEU A 496 17.41 -31.21 16.66
N GLU A 497 18.66 -31.60 16.92
CA GLU A 497 19.42 -32.50 16.04
C GLU A 497 18.94 -33.97 16.10
N GLN A 498 18.16 -34.36 17.13
CA GLN A 498 17.69 -35.74 17.37
C GLN A 498 16.17 -35.90 17.28
N ALA A 499 15.43 -34.90 16.81
CA ALA A 499 13.98 -35.00 16.69
C ALA A 499 13.56 -36.02 15.60
N ALA A 500 12.82 -37.06 16.01
CA ALA A 500 12.28 -38.09 15.11
C ALA A 500 11.28 -37.53 14.08
N ILE A 501 10.64 -36.39 14.38
CA ILE A 501 9.68 -35.70 13.50
C ILE A 501 10.20 -34.29 13.26
N ARG A 502 10.80 -34.08 12.07
CA ARG A 502 11.39 -32.78 11.68
C ARG A 502 10.35 -31.71 11.33
N GLU A 503 9.17 -32.12 10.84
CA GLU A 503 8.13 -31.20 10.37
C GLU A 503 6.72 -31.62 10.83
N PRO A 504 6.33 -31.33 12.09
CA PRO A 504 5.04 -31.75 12.67
C PRO A 504 3.81 -31.29 11.88
N TRP A 505 3.91 -30.12 11.25
CA TRP A 505 2.84 -29.53 10.45
C TRP A 505 2.48 -30.39 9.23
N GLN A 506 3.42 -31.17 8.68
CA GLN A 506 3.16 -32.07 7.56
C GLN A 506 2.21 -33.19 7.95
N LEU A 507 2.34 -33.74 9.16
CA LEU A 507 1.42 -34.76 9.67
C LEU A 507 0.00 -34.22 9.86
N LEU A 508 -0.13 -32.96 10.29
CA LEU A 508 -1.42 -32.28 10.35
C LEU A 508 -2.02 -32.09 8.95
N LEU A 509 -1.18 -31.76 7.96
CA LEU A 509 -1.62 -31.65 6.57
C LEU A 509 -2.06 -33.00 6.00
N GLU A 510 -1.32 -34.09 6.24
CA GLU A 510 -1.67 -35.45 5.82
C GLU A 510 -3.05 -35.87 6.35
N VAL A 511 -3.34 -35.62 7.63
CA VAL A 511 -4.68 -35.92 8.20
C VAL A 511 -5.79 -35.13 7.49
N LEU A 512 -5.52 -33.88 7.14
CA LEU A 512 -6.47 -33.03 6.44
C LEU A 512 -6.70 -33.51 5.00
N LEU A 513 -5.65 -33.99 4.33
CA LEU A 513 -5.73 -34.53 2.98
C LEU A 513 -6.27 -35.97 2.91
N ALA A 514 -6.13 -36.76 3.98
CA ALA A 514 -6.67 -38.12 4.07
C ALA A 514 -8.22 -38.17 4.11
N GLN A 515 -8.88 -37.02 4.18
CA GLN A 515 -10.33 -36.89 4.06
C GLN A 515 -10.82 -36.71 2.61
N LEU A 516 -9.90 -36.55 1.67
CA LEU A 516 -10.17 -36.51 0.23
C LEU A 516 -10.28 -37.92 -0.33
#